data_AF-A0AAV3PBU7-F1
#
_entry.id   AF-A0AAV3PBU7-F1
#
_cell.length_a   1.000
_cell.length_b   1.000
_cell.length_c   1.000
_cell.angle_alpha   90.00
_cell.angle_beta   90.00
_cell.angle_gamma   90.00
#
_symmetry.space_group_name_H-M   'P 1'
#
loop_
_entity.id
_entity.type
_entity.pdbx_description
1 polymer ?
#
loop_
_entity_poly.entity_id
_entity_poly.type
_entity_poly.pdbx_seq_one_letter_code
_entity_poly.pdbx_strand_id
1 'polypeptide(L)'
;MRYFWLRLESIKKSIHKFKNEEGFDVTANELSGLLDFDDNDQGWALFGTRSSPDVAKLKGGNFRRCFEFVPVWAKHVKQMGLAKTIKNALELSPIRVVGNLHSPAKIQR
;
A
#
# COMPACT_ATOMS: atom_id res chain seq x y z
N MET A 1 0.90 3.66 22.90
CA MET A 1 1.20 2.81 21.74
C MET A 1 1.45 1.32 22.07
N ARG A 2 2.01 0.93 23.24
CA ARG A 2 2.29 -0.48 23.58
C ARG A 2 1.11 -1.46 23.42
N TYR A 3 -0.08 -1.07 23.86
CA TYR A 3 -1.28 -1.91 23.76
C TYR A 3 -1.71 -2.22 22.33
N PHE A 4 -1.47 -1.29 21.40
CA PHE A 4 -1.74 -1.50 19.97
C PHE A 4 -0.88 -2.65 19.42
N TRP A 5 0.43 -2.60 19.69
CA TRP A 5 1.37 -3.62 19.25
C TRP A 5 1.09 -5.00 19.88
N LEU A 6 0.79 -5.05 21.19
CA LEU A 6 0.41 -6.29 21.87
C LEU A 6 -0.85 -6.93 21.26
N ARG A 7 -1.87 -6.11 20.93
CA ARG A 7 -3.07 -6.57 20.23
C ARG A 7 -2.73 -7.12 18.86
N LEU A 8 -1.90 -6.41 18.10
CA LEU A 8 -1.53 -6.78 16.74
C LEU A 8 -0.72 -8.08 16.71
N GLU A 9 0.25 -8.25 17.61
CA GLU A 9 0.98 -9.51 17.80
C GLU A 9 0.06 -10.66 18.19
N SER A 10 -0.89 -10.42 19.09
CA SER A 10 -1.88 -11.43 19.48
C SER A 10 -2.76 -11.85 18.31
N ILE A 11 -3.13 -10.90 17.43
CA ILE A 11 -3.87 -11.19 16.20
C ILE A 11 -3.01 -12.02 15.24
N LYS A 12 -1.73 -11.67 15.02
CA LYS A 12 -0.79 -12.49 14.21
C LYS A 12 -0.69 -13.92 14.75
N LYS A 13 -0.51 -14.08 16.06
CA LYS A 13 -0.43 -15.40 16.71
C LYS A 13 -1.74 -16.19 16.58
N SER A 14 -2.89 -15.53 16.69
CA SER A 14 -4.19 -16.16 16.50
C SER A 14 -4.38 -16.63 15.06
N ILE A 15 -4.11 -15.76 14.09
CA ILE A 15 -4.22 -16.07 12.67
C ILE A 15 -3.30 -17.24 12.28
N HIS A 16 -2.07 -17.28 12.80
CA HIS A 16 -1.14 -18.36 12.51
C HIS A 16 -1.62 -19.74 12.99
N LYS A 17 -2.48 -19.79 14.01
CA LYS A 17 -3.11 -21.03 14.47
C LYS A 17 -4.25 -21.51 13.57
N PHE A 18 -4.89 -20.61 12.81
CA PHE A 18 -6.01 -20.89 11.90
C PHE A 18 -5.58 -20.95 10.41
N LYS A 19 -4.27 -21.06 10.14
CA LYS A 19 -3.69 -21.02 8.79
C LYS A 19 -4.18 -22.10 7.80
N ASN A 20 -4.93 -23.08 8.28
CA ASN A 20 -5.44 -24.21 7.49
C ASN A 20 -6.89 -24.02 7.01
N GLU A 21 -7.54 -22.88 7.30
CA GLU A 21 -8.90 -22.58 6.84
C GLU A 21 -8.86 -21.79 5.51
N GLU A 22 -9.62 -22.24 4.51
CA GLU A 22 -9.72 -21.57 3.20
C GLU A 22 -10.23 -20.13 3.38
N GLY A 23 -9.40 -19.14 2.97
CA GLY A 23 -9.70 -17.70 3.08
C GLY A 23 -8.91 -16.96 4.16
N PHE A 24 -8.26 -17.66 5.10
CA PHE A 24 -7.44 -17.04 6.14
C PHE A 24 -6.07 -16.53 5.64
N ASP A 25 -5.60 -17.05 4.51
CA ASP A 25 -4.25 -16.84 4.01
C ASP A 25 -3.99 -15.39 3.53
N VAL A 26 -5.00 -14.73 2.95
CA VAL A 26 -4.88 -13.34 2.49
C VAL A 26 -4.69 -12.38 3.67
N THR A 27 -5.55 -12.47 4.69
CA THR A 27 -5.47 -11.62 5.89
C THR A 27 -4.19 -11.92 6.68
N ALA A 28 -3.77 -13.19 6.75
CA ALA A 28 -2.52 -13.60 7.38
C ALA A 28 -1.28 -13.01 6.69
N ASN A 29 -1.24 -13.02 5.36
CA ASN A 29 -0.16 -12.40 4.59
C ASN A 29 -0.16 -10.88 4.75
N GLU A 30 -1.33 -10.24 4.77
CA GLU A 30 -1.40 -8.80 4.99
C GLU A 30 -0.87 -8.38 6.37
N LEU A 31 -1.26 -9.11 7.43
CA LEU A 31 -0.80 -8.85 8.80
C LEU A 31 0.67 -9.19 9.02
N SER A 32 1.15 -10.27 8.40
CA SER A 32 2.57 -10.65 8.46
C SER A 32 3.41 -9.57 7.79
N GLY A 33 3.00 -9.14 6.60
CA GLY A 33 3.55 -7.96 5.95
C GLY A 33 3.60 -6.79 6.93
N LEU A 34 2.47 -6.40 7.54
CA LEU A 34 2.35 -5.27 8.50
C LEU A 34 3.36 -5.29 9.65
N LEU A 35 3.65 -6.48 10.16
CA LEU A 35 4.55 -6.67 11.30
C LEU A 35 6.02 -6.77 10.86
N ASP A 36 6.27 -7.11 9.60
CA ASP A 36 7.59 -7.09 8.98
C ASP A 36 7.89 -5.71 8.31
N PHE A 37 6.98 -4.72 8.42
CA PHE A 37 7.14 -3.38 7.81
C PHE A 37 8.12 -2.45 8.56
N ASP A 38 8.61 -2.82 9.74
CA ASP A 38 9.33 -1.93 10.68
C ASP A 38 10.86 -1.89 10.51
N ASP A 39 11.47 -2.78 9.70
CA ASP A 39 12.93 -2.99 9.70
C ASP A 39 13.78 -1.89 9.01
N ASN A 40 13.20 -0.81 8.47
CA ASN A 40 13.94 0.18 7.65
C ASN A 40 13.73 1.65 8.03
N ASP A 41 13.18 1.98 9.21
CA ASP A 41 13.00 3.36 9.73
C ASP A 41 12.26 4.37 8.83
N GLN A 42 11.72 3.93 7.69
CA GLN A 42 11.14 4.79 6.66
C GLN A 42 9.66 5.09 6.93
N GLY A 43 9.07 4.51 7.98
CA GLY A 43 7.66 4.64 8.30
C GLY A 43 6.74 3.97 7.27
N TRP A 44 5.52 3.64 7.72
CA TRP A 44 4.51 3.01 6.89
C TRP A 44 3.10 3.47 7.29
N ALA A 45 2.14 3.29 6.39
CA ALA A 45 0.73 3.47 6.72
C ALA A 45 -0.17 2.53 5.92
N LEU A 46 -1.30 2.21 6.54
CA LEU A 46 -2.32 1.35 5.98
C LEU A 46 -3.66 2.09 5.93
N PHE A 47 -4.31 2.08 4.77
CA PHE A 47 -5.65 2.63 4.58
C PHE A 47 -6.58 1.52 4.12
N GLY A 48 -7.64 1.29 4.89
CA GLY A 48 -8.68 0.33 4.55
C GLY A 48 -10.00 0.78 5.16
N THR A 49 -11.10 0.20 4.69
CA THR A 49 -12.43 0.43 5.27
C THR A 49 -13.00 -0.89 5.73
N ARG A 50 -13.80 -0.89 6.80
CA ARG A 50 -14.45 -2.11 7.30
C ARG A 50 -15.33 -2.78 6.24
N SER A 51 -15.90 -2.00 5.34
CA SER A 51 -16.84 -2.44 4.31
C SER A 51 -16.18 -2.98 3.04
N SER A 52 -14.84 -2.97 2.95
CA SER A 52 -14.12 -3.35 1.73
C SER A 52 -12.85 -4.16 2.06
N PRO A 53 -12.56 -5.22 1.30
CA PRO A 53 -11.26 -5.91 1.40
C PRO A 53 -10.12 -5.08 0.78
N ASP A 54 -10.42 -3.92 0.17
CA ASP A 54 -9.42 -3.10 -0.48
C ASP A 54 -8.58 -2.32 0.54
N VAL A 55 -7.28 -2.61 0.55
CA VAL A 55 -6.30 -2.02 1.47
C VAL A 55 -5.15 -1.39 0.69
N ALA A 56 -4.87 -0.10 0.93
CA ALA A 56 -3.70 0.60 0.41
C ALA A 56 -2.57 0.59 1.45
N LYS A 57 -1.35 0.27 1.00
CA LYS A 57 -0.14 0.20 1.84
C LYS A 57 0.86 1.24 1.36
N LEU A 58 1.31 2.11 2.26
CA LEU A 58 2.33 3.14 1.99
C LEU A 58 3.61 2.82 2.76
N LYS A 59 4.76 3.06 2.14
CA LYS A 59 6.09 2.90 2.74
C LYS A 59 7.00 4.07 2.37
N GLY A 60 7.81 4.56 3.30
CA GLY A 60 8.87 5.51 3.00
C GLY A 60 8.39 6.75 2.25
N GLY A 61 9.13 7.13 1.20
CA GLY A 61 8.80 8.30 0.38
C GLY A 61 7.40 8.29 -0.24
N ASN A 62 6.75 7.13 -0.39
CA ASN A 62 5.37 7.04 -0.88
C ASN A 62 4.35 7.53 0.15
N PHE A 63 4.66 7.43 1.45
CA PHE A 63 3.85 8.02 2.51
C PHE A 63 3.77 9.54 2.32
N ARG A 64 4.93 10.20 2.23
CA ARG A 64 5.01 11.66 2.01
C ARG A 64 4.34 12.08 0.69
N ARG A 65 4.63 11.40 -0.42
CA ARG A 65 4.00 11.70 -1.72
C ARG A 65 2.48 11.57 -1.69
N CYS A 66 1.95 10.55 -1.00
CA CYS A 66 0.50 10.40 -0.86
C CYS A 66 -0.14 11.64 -0.23
N PHE A 67 0.50 12.24 0.78
CA PHE A 67 0.00 13.46 1.42
C PHE A 67 0.17 14.71 0.55
N GLU A 68 1.26 14.81 -0.21
CA GLU A 68 1.49 15.90 -1.17
C GLU A 68 0.39 15.97 -2.25
N PHE A 69 -0.14 14.82 -2.68
CA PHE A 69 -1.17 14.73 -3.71
C PHE A 69 -2.61 14.64 -3.18
N VAL A 70 -2.85 14.85 -1.87
CA VAL A 70 -4.22 14.84 -1.29
C VAL A 70 -5.22 15.69 -2.08
N PRO A 71 -4.92 16.94 -2.48
CA PRO A 71 -5.86 17.74 -3.26
C PRO A 71 -6.25 17.13 -4.61
N VAL A 72 -5.35 16.31 -5.19
CA VAL A 72 -5.55 15.67 -6.49
C VAL A 72 -6.44 14.44 -6.35
N TRP A 73 -6.15 13.56 -5.40
CA TRP A 73 -6.84 12.28 -5.29
C TRP A 73 -8.08 12.33 -4.39
N ALA A 74 -8.14 13.22 -3.39
CA ALA A 74 -9.26 13.27 -2.44
C ALA A 74 -10.63 13.48 -3.12
N LYS A 75 -10.68 14.22 -4.22
CA LYS A 75 -11.91 14.45 -5.01
C LYS A 75 -12.52 13.16 -5.59
N HIS A 76 -11.74 12.10 -5.69
CA HIS A 76 -12.17 10.82 -6.26
C HIS A 76 -12.57 9.77 -5.20
N VAL A 77 -12.32 10.04 -3.92
CA VAL A 77 -12.59 9.09 -2.82
C VAL A 77 -14.06 8.69 -2.77
N LYS A 78 -14.97 9.63 -3.01
CA LYS A 78 -16.42 9.36 -2.99
C LYS A 78 -16.85 8.37 -4.08
N GLN A 79 -16.18 8.37 -5.23
CA GLN A 79 -16.53 7.52 -6.37
C GLN A 79 -15.79 6.18 -6.35
N MET A 80 -14.50 6.19 -6.00
CA MET A 80 -13.64 5.00 -6.13
C MET A 80 -13.33 4.32 -4.80
N GLY A 81 -13.61 4.96 -3.66
CA GLY A 81 -13.20 4.49 -2.34
C GLY A 81 -11.78 4.91 -2.00
N LEU A 82 -11.48 4.98 -0.69
CA LEU A 82 -10.21 5.52 -0.18
C LEU A 82 -8.99 4.72 -0.66
N ALA A 83 -8.99 3.41 -0.44
CA ALA A 83 -7.86 2.54 -0.75
C ALA A 83 -7.53 2.53 -2.26
N LYS A 84 -8.50 2.27 -3.12
CA LYS A 84 -8.36 2.32 -4.58
C LYS A 84 -7.86 3.67 -5.09
N THR A 85 -8.39 4.76 -4.53
CA THR A 85 -7.97 6.11 -4.92
C THR A 85 -6.51 6.38 -4.56
N ILE A 86 -6.07 5.98 -3.37
CA ILE A 86 -4.67 6.10 -2.93
C ILE A 86 -3.76 5.26 -3.81
N LYS A 87 -4.12 4.00 -4.11
CA LYS A 87 -3.36 3.12 -5.03
C LYS A 87 -3.17 3.77 -6.39
N ASN A 88 -4.27 4.24 -6.99
CA ASN A 88 -4.23 4.92 -8.29
C ASN A 88 -3.35 6.18 -8.25
N ALA A 89 -3.42 6.98 -7.19
CA ALA A 89 -2.61 8.20 -7.06
C ALA A 89 -1.09 7.91 -7.03
N LEU A 90 -0.70 6.80 -6.41
CA LEU A 90 0.69 6.36 -6.34
C LEU A 90 1.17 5.74 -7.65
N GLU A 91 0.29 5.00 -8.34
CA GLU A 91 0.60 4.36 -9.64
C GLU A 91 0.67 5.39 -10.79
N LEU A 92 -0.13 6.46 -10.72
CA LEU A 92 -0.18 7.53 -11.73
C LEU A 92 0.84 8.66 -11.48
N SER A 93 1.65 8.57 -10.43
CA SER A 93 2.73 9.53 -10.19
C SER A 93 3.83 9.40 -11.27
N PRO A 94 4.30 10.50 -11.87
CA PRO A 94 5.14 10.46 -13.07
C PRO A 94 6.61 10.13 -12.76
N ILE A 95 6.93 8.86 -12.48
CA ILE A 95 8.30 8.32 -12.58
C ILE A 95 8.26 6.93 -13.24
N ARG A 96 7.57 6.83 -14.37
CA ARG A 96 7.86 5.80 -15.40
C ARG A 96 8.06 6.37 -16.81
N VAL A 97 8.07 7.70 -16.97
CA VAL A 97 8.23 8.34 -18.30
C VAL A 97 9.66 8.86 -18.54
N VAL A 98 10.51 8.99 -17.52
CA VAL A 98 11.93 9.31 -17.71
C VAL A 98 12.73 8.01 -17.78
N GLY A 99 12.58 7.28 -18.88
CA GLY A 99 13.33 6.05 -19.12
C GLY A 99 13.39 5.63 -20.59
N ASN A 100 12.35 5.90 -21.39
CA ASN A 100 12.27 5.37 -22.76
C ASN A 100 11.73 6.39 -23.78
N LEU A 101 12.26 7.61 -23.80
CA LEU A 101 12.04 8.55 -24.90
C LEU A 101 13.32 9.35 -25.20
N HIS A 102 14.43 8.63 -25.42
CA HIS A 102 15.50 9.14 -26.27
C HIS A 102 16.28 7.99 -26.91
N SER A 103 15.79 7.52 -28.06
CA SER A 103 16.67 6.93 -29.07
C SER A 103 16.06 7.25 -30.44
N PRO A 104 16.50 8.34 -31.10
CA PRO A 104 16.13 8.55 -32.50
C PRO A 104 16.76 7.43 -33.32
N ALA A 105 15.91 6.76 -34.09
CA ALA A 105 16.28 5.72 -35.04
C ALA A 105 17.46 6.18 -35.89
N LYS A 106 18.55 5.39 -35.88
CA LYS A 106 19.59 5.47 -36.90
C LYS A 106 18.96 5.03 -38.21
N ILE A 107 18.67 5.99 -39.08
CA ILE A 107 18.41 5.75 -40.50
C ILE A 107 19.73 5.29 -41.11
N GLN A 108 19.79 4.03 -41.53
CA GLN A 108 20.80 3.56 -42.47
C GLN A 108 20.53 4.21 -43.82
N ARG A 109 21.54 4.88 -44.36
CA ARG A 109 21.72 5.12 -45.80
C ARG A 109 22.94 4.35 -46.24
#